data_AF-A0A8T9ZKH8-F1
#
_entry.id   AF-A0A8T9ZKH8-F1
#
_cell.length_a   1.000
_cell.length_b   1.000
_cell.length_c   1.000
_cell.angle_alpha   90.00
_cell.angle_beta   90.00
_cell.angle_gamma   90.00
#
_symmetry.space_group_name_H-M   'P 1'
#
loop_
_entity.id
_entity.type
_entity.pdbx_description
1 polymer ?
#
loop_
_entity_poly.entity_id
_entity_poly.type
_entity_poly.pdbx_seq_one_letter_code
_entity_poly.pdbx_strand_id
1 'polypeptide(L)'
;MELTQPTPMAIQKLYNQLTKGKVLSEENIQKVHTLINDSLKKAERWGIIFKNPASLVDRPKAEKKEIKVWDVKEVQTFLKHAQSHSRYYIAFLLALTTGMRQ
;
A
#
# COMPACT_ATOMS: atom_id res chain seq x y z
N MET A 1 12.53 29.84 3.53
CA MET A 1 12.40 28.67 2.63
C MET A 1 10.96 28.65 2.16
N GLU A 2 10.65 29.28 1.02
CA GLU A 2 9.30 29.26 0.48
C GLU A 2 9.08 27.93 -0.23
N LEU A 3 8.06 27.18 0.20
CA LEU A 3 7.60 26.02 -0.55
C LEU A 3 6.87 26.55 -1.78
N THR A 4 7.54 26.52 -2.93
CA THR A 4 6.92 26.81 -4.22
C THR A 4 5.75 25.83 -4.40
N GLN A 5 4.52 26.35 -4.52
CA GLN A 5 3.34 25.50 -4.55
C GLN A 5 3.39 24.57 -5.77
N PRO A 6 3.37 23.23 -5.59
CA PRO A 6 3.39 22.31 -6.71
C PRO A 6 2.10 22.44 -7.51
N THR A 7 2.20 22.53 -8.83
CA THR A 7 1.00 22.60 -9.69
C THR A 7 0.31 21.23 -9.75
N PRO A 8 -1.03 21.16 -9.88
CA PRO A 8 -1.74 19.90 -10.09
C PRO A 8 -1.18 19.08 -11.25
N MET A 9 -0.74 19.77 -12.31
CA MET A 9 -0.12 19.14 -13.49
C MET A 9 1.22 18.47 -13.17
N ALA A 10 2.04 19.04 -12.28
CA ALA A 10 3.28 18.41 -11.85
C ALA A 10 3.01 17.12 -11.06
N ILE A 11 1.98 17.12 -10.21
CA ILE A 11 1.56 15.94 -9.44
C ILE A 11 1.03 14.84 -10.38
N GLN A 12 0.18 15.19 -11.34
CA GLN A 12 -0.30 14.23 -12.34
C GLN A 12 0.85 13.66 -13.19
N LYS A 13 1.81 14.51 -13.58
CA LYS A 13 3.00 14.08 -14.33
C LYS A 13 3.82 13.07 -13.54
N LEU A 14 4.01 13.30 -12.24
CA LEU A 14 4.68 12.36 -11.34
C LEU A 14 3.96 11.00 -11.33
N TYR A 15 2.64 10.98 -11.15
CA TYR A 15 1.86 9.73 -11.15
C TYR A 15 2.00 9.00 -12.49
N ASN A 16 1.91 9.72 -13.61
CA ASN A 16 2.09 9.14 -14.93
C ASN A 16 3.48 8.53 -15.11
N GLN A 17 4.53 9.16 -14.57
CA GLN A 17 5.90 8.63 -14.60
C GLN A 17 6.04 7.37 -13.73
N LEU A 18 5.50 7.38 -12.52
CA LEU A 18 5.52 6.23 -11.62
C LEU A 18 4.78 5.02 -12.22
N THR A 19 3.63 5.25 -12.86
CA THR A 19 2.84 4.22 -13.53
C THR A 19 3.56 3.69 -14.78
N LYS A 20 4.02 4.57 -15.69
CA LYS A 20 4.67 4.15 -16.94
C LYS A 20 6.01 3.47 -16.71
N GLY A 21 6.77 3.94 -15.71
CA GLY A 21 8.06 3.35 -15.37
C GLY A 21 7.96 1.98 -14.70
N LYS A 22 6.76 1.53 -14.31
CA LYS A 22 6.53 0.30 -13.50
C LYS A 22 7.44 0.20 -12.27
N VAL A 23 7.87 1.35 -11.74
CA VAL A 23 8.80 1.44 -10.61
C VAL A 23 8.11 1.01 -9.31
N LEU A 24 6.80 1.26 -9.21
CA LEU A 24 5.99 0.96 -8.05
C LEU A 24 4.74 0.16 -8.45
N SER A 25 4.24 -0.65 -7.51
CA SER A 25 2.90 -1.23 -7.63
C SER A 25 1.85 -0.12 -7.56
N GLU A 26 0.67 -0.38 -8.13
CA GLU A 26 -0.44 0.58 -8.12
C GLU A 26 -0.88 0.96 -6.71
N GLU A 27 -0.84 -0.01 -5.78
CA GLU A 27 -1.08 0.23 -4.35
C GLU A 27 -0.05 1.22 -3.76
N ASN A 28 1.23 1.09 -4.11
CA ASN A 28 2.26 2.01 -3.65
C ASN A 28 2.08 3.40 -4.27
N ILE A 29 1.64 3.50 -5.52
CA ILE A 29 1.32 4.78 -6.15
C ILE A 29 0.14 5.46 -5.42
N GLN A 30 -0.87 4.71 -4.97
CA GLN A 30 -1.93 5.24 -4.12
C GLN A 30 -1.42 5.72 -2.76
N LYS A 31 -0.49 4.99 -2.14
CA LYS A 31 0.15 5.42 -0.89
C LYS A 31 0.93 6.71 -1.08
N VAL A 32 1.65 6.85 -2.20
CA VAL A 32 2.34 8.09 -2.58
C VAL A 32 1.34 9.25 -2.72
N HIS A 33 0.21 9.05 -3.41
CA HIS A 33 -0.84 10.06 -3.51
C HIS A 33 -1.38 10.46 -2.13
N THR A 34 -1.68 9.47 -1.28
CA THR A 34 -2.20 9.70 0.07
C THR A 34 -1.21 10.52 0.90
N LEU A 35 0.08 10.16 0.88
CA LEU A 35 1.14 10.86 1.58
C LEU A 35 1.28 12.33 1.11
N ILE A 36 1.31 12.56 -0.20
CA ILE A 36 1.41 13.90 -0.78
C ILE A 36 0.18 14.74 -0.38
N ASN A 37 -1.02 14.17 -0.54
CA ASN A 37 -2.26 14.85 -0.23
C ASN A 37 -2.36 15.21 1.25
N ASP A 38 -2.01 14.29 2.16
CA ASP A 38 -2.04 14.55 3.61
C ASP A 38 -1.01 15.58 4.03
N SER A 39 0.19 15.56 3.44
CA SER A 39 1.24 16.54 3.69
C SER A 39 0.81 17.95 3.26
N LEU A 40 0.23 18.08 2.07
CA LEU A 40 -0.25 19.35 1.55
C LEU A 40 -1.51 19.85 2.29
N LYS A 41 -2.39 18.94 2.69
CA LYS A 41 -3.54 19.26 3.55
C LYS A 41 -3.09 19.79 4.91
N LYS A 42 -1.97 19.28 5.45
CA LYS A 42 -1.36 19.81 6.67
C LYS A 42 -0.77 21.20 6.46
N ALA A 43 -0.07 21.42 5.34
CA ALA A 43 0.45 22.73 4.97
C ALA A 43 -0.66 23.78 4.78
N GLU A 44 -1.77 23.39 4.15
CA GLU A 44 -2.97 24.23 3.99
C GLU A 44 -3.58 24.60 5.35
N ARG A 45 -3.76 23.62 6.25
CA ARG A 45 -4.26 23.86 7.62
C ARG A 45 -3.38 24.80 8.44
N TRP A 46 -2.07 24.80 8.18
CA TRP A 46 -1.11 25.66 8.85
C TRP A 46 -0.95 27.02 8.16
N GLY A 47 -1.69 27.29 7.08
CA GLY A 47 -1.60 28.54 6.33
C GLY A 47 -0.30 28.71 5.54
N ILE A 48 0.48 27.63 5.35
CA ILE A 48 1.73 27.65 4.57
C ILE A 48 1.43 27.73 3.07
N ILE A 49 0.33 27.10 2.64
CA ILE A 49 -0.19 27.20 1.28
C ILE A 49 -1.65 27.63 1.32
N PHE A 50 -2.10 28.32 0.27
CA PHE A 50 -3.49 28.80 0.19
C PHE A 50 -4.49 27.67 -0.07
N LYS A 51 -4.12 26.69 -0.89
CA LYS A 51 -4.97 25.57 -1.27
C LYS A 51 -4.13 24.34 -1.55
N ASN A 52 -4.64 23.16 -1.18
CA ASN A 52 -3.98 21.89 -1.51
C ASN A 52 -4.14 21.53 -3.01
N PRO A 53 -3.06 21.55 -3.83
CA PRO A 53 -3.13 21.21 -5.25
C PRO A 53 -3.38 19.73 -5.52
N ALA A 54 -3.01 18.82 -4.60
CA ALA A 54 -3.25 17.38 -4.76
C ALA A 54 -4.74 17.01 -4.67
N SER A 55 -5.56 17.86 -4.05
CA SER A 55 -7.02 17.68 -3.99
C SER A 55 -7.71 17.81 -5.36
N LEU A 56 -7.04 18.43 -6.33
CA LEU A 56 -7.54 18.64 -7.70
C LEU A 56 -7.08 17.53 -8.66
N VAL A 57 -6.31 16.56 -8.17
CA VAL A 57 -5.76 15.47 -8.98
C VAL A 57 -6.47 14.18 -8.60
N ASP A 58 -6.91 13.43 -9.60
CA ASP A 58 -7.56 12.15 -9.35
C ASP A 58 -6.60 11.16 -8.68
N ARG A 59 -7.13 10.46 -7.67
CA ARG A 59 -6.41 9.37 -7.03
C ARG A 59 -6.13 8.27 -8.07
N PRO A 60 -4.88 7.82 -8.23
CA PRO A 60 -4.55 6.72 -9.12
C PRO A 60 -5.35 5.46 -8.78
N LYS A 61 -5.92 4.78 -9.78
CA LYS A 61 -6.61 3.51 -9.56
C LYS A 61 -5.59 2.42 -9.26
N ALA A 62 -5.94 1.55 -8.32
CA ALA A 62 -5.20 0.33 -8.03
C ALA A 62 -6.15 -0.85 -8.14
N GLU A 63 -5.80 -1.80 -9.00
CA GLU A 63 -6.48 -3.08 -9.04
C GLU A 63 -6.11 -3.88 -7.79
N LYS A 64 -7.14 -4.29 -7.05
CA LYS A 64 -6.95 -5.21 -5.94
C LYS A 64 -6.60 -6.57 -6.52
N LYS A 65 -5.36 -7.00 -6.30
CA LYS A 65 -4.97 -8.39 -6.57
C LYS A 65 -5.72 -9.29 -5.59
N GLU A 66 -6.41 -10.29 -6.11
CA GLU A 66 -7.01 -11.33 -5.28
C GLU A 66 -5.90 -12.06 -4.51
N ILE A 67 -6.09 -12.14 -3.19
CA ILE A 67 -5.21 -12.93 -2.34
C ILE A 67 -5.68 -14.38 -2.48
N LYS A 68 -4.79 -15.25 -2.98
CA LYS A 68 -5.07 -16.68 -2.98
C LYS A 68 -5.04 -17.18 -1.54
N VAL A 69 -6.20 -17.61 -1.05
CA VAL A 69 -6.35 -18.24 0.26
C VAL A 69 -6.24 -19.75 0.14
N TRP A 70 -5.71 -20.40 1.17
CA TRP A 70 -5.63 -21.85 1.22
C TRP A 70 -6.97 -22.47 1.61
N ASP A 71 -7.31 -23.58 0.97
CA ASP A 71 -8.41 -24.43 1.43
C ASP A 71 -7.99 -25.35 2.60
N VAL A 72 -8.96 -26.02 3.20
CA VAL A 72 -8.72 -26.91 4.34
C VAL A 72 -7.76 -28.05 4.00
N LYS A 73 -7.79 -28.58 2.77
CA LYS A 73 -6.91 -29.68 2.34
C LYS A 73 -5.47 -29.21 2.16
N GLU A 74 -5.28 -28.03 1.59
CA GLU A 74 -3.98 -27.37 1.44
C GLU A 74 -3.37 -27.11 2.84
N VAL A 75 -4.16 -26.58 3.78
CA VAL A 75 -3.72 -26.38 5.18
C VAL A 75 -3.31 -27.69 5.84
N GLN A 76 -4.13 -28.74 5.72
CA GLN A 76 -3.82 -30.06 6.31
C GLN A 76 -2.55 -30.67 5.71
N THR A 77 -2.38 -30.54 4.39
CA THR A 77 -1.20 -31.04 3.67
C THR A 77 0.05 -30.32 4.14
N PHE A 78 -0.02 -28.99 4.26
CA PHE A 78 1.06 -28.17 4.77
C PHE A 78 1.43 -28.53 6.21
N LEU A 79 0.44 -28.64 7.12
CA LEU A 79 0.68 -28.98 8.52
C LEU A 79 1.31 -30.36 8.70
N LYS A 80 0.84 -31.37 7.94
CA LYS A 80 1.45 -32.72 7.94
C LYS A 80 2.91 -32.67 7.50
N HIS A 81 3.21 -31.93 6.44
CA HIS A 81 4.58 -31.79 5.97
C HIS A 81 5.46 -31.06 6.99
N ALA A 82 4.98 -29.94 7.53
CA ALA A 82 5.71 -29.14 8.50
C ALA A 82 6.02 -29.90 9.80
N GLN A 83 5.14 -30.80 10.23
CA GLN A 83 5.33 -31.61 11.43
C GLN A 83 6.62 -32.45 11.39
N SER A 84 6.98 -32.98 10.21
CA SER A 84 8.16 -33.83 10.04
C SER A 84 9.41 -33.06 9.57
N HIS A 85 9.25 -31.84 9.04
CA HIS A 85 10.33 -31.15 8.33
C HIS A 85 10.67 -29.75 8.86
N SER A 86 9.90 -29.21 9.82
CA SER A 86 10.12 -27.85 10.32
C SER A 86 10.04 -27.74 11.84
N ARG A 87 11.07 -27.13 12.44
CA ARG A 87 11.07 -26.69 13.85
C ARG A 87 9.97 -25.66 14.17
N TYR A 88 9.36 -25.03 13.16
CA TYR A 88 8.33 -24.01 13.31
C TYR A 88 6.90 -24.58 13.29
N TYR A 89 6.72 -25.90 13.34
CA TYR A 89 5.40 -26.54 13.33
C TYR A 89 4.42 -25.92 14.34
N ILE A 90 4.83 -25.71 15.59
CA ILE A 90 3.97 -25.12 16.63
C ILE A 90 3.58 -23.67 16.28
N ALA A 91 4.49 -22.88 15.71
CA ALA A 91 4.19 -21.51 15.28
C ALA A 91 3.16 -21.51 14.14
N PHE A 92 3.31 -22.40 13.16
CA PHE A 92 2.35 -22.54 12.07
C PHE A 92 0.97 -23.01 12.54
N LEU A 93 0.94 -24.01 13.44
CA LEU A 93 -0.29 -24.52 14.02
C LEU A 93 -1.05 -23.41 14.76
N LEU A 94 -0.35 -22.67 15.62
CA LEU A 94 -0.93 -21.55 16.36
C LEU A 94 -1.45 -20.47 15.40
N ALA A 95 -0.66 -20.03 14.41
CA ALA A 95 -1.08 -19.02 13.45
C ALA A 95 -2.37 -19.41 12.71
N LEU A 96 -2.49 -20.67 12.27
CA LEU A 96 -3.63 -21.18 11.53
C LEU A 96 -4.89 -21.39 12.39
N THR A 97 -4.72 -21.75 13.66
CA THR A 97 -5.84 -22.08 14.57
C THR A 97 -6.36 -20.89 15.35
N THR A 98 -5.52 -19.88 15.59
CA THR A 98 -5.86 -18.72 16.44
C THR A 98 -6.00 -17.42 15.64
N GLY A 99 -5.50 -17.37 14.40
CA GLY A 99 -5.56 -16.16 13.58
C GLY A 99 -4.65 -15.02 14.08
N MET A 100 -3.63 -15.32 14.88
CA MET A 100 -2.68 -14.31 15.35
C MET A 100 -1.99 -13.59 14.19
N ARG A 101 -1.85 -12.27 14.32
CA ARG A 101 -1.08 -11.43 13.38
C ARG A 101 0.41 -11.55 13.71
N GLN A 102 1.23 -11.76 12.69
CA GLN A 102 2.70 -11.79 12.81
C GLN A 102 3.27 -10.37 12.96
#